data_AF-A0A920VH09-F1
#
_entry.id   AF-A0A920VH09-F1
#
_cell.length_a   1.000
_cell.length_b   1.000
_cell.length_c   1.000
_cell.angle_alpha   90.00
_cell.angle_beta   90.00
_cell.angle_gamma   90.00
#
_symmetry.space_group_name_H-M   'P 1'
#
loop_
_entity.id
_entity.type
_entity.pdbx_description
1 polymer ?
#
loop_
_entity_poly.entity_id
_entity_poly.type
_entity_poly.pdbx_seq_one_letter_code
_entity_poly.pdbx_strand_id
1 'polypeptide(L)'
;MLTGDDVDVLITEVGGTVGDIEILPFLEAIRQFPPGRRWYQVCYVHVTLVPFIAPSGEHKTKPTQHSVTELPQRRYPTGRHRVPQRRADQR
;
A
#
# COMPACT_ATOMS: atom_id res chain seq x y z
N MET A 1 16.66 11.79 -10.29
CA MET A 1 16.09 10.61 -9.62
C MET A 1 15.82 11.00 -8.17
N LEU A 2 14.77 10.50 -7.51
CA LEU A 2 14.44 10.88 -6.12
C LEU A 2 15.48 10.36 -5.11
N THR A 3 16.42 9.54 -5.56
CA THR A 3 17.49 8.91 -4.78
C THR A 3 18.80 8.94 -5.58
N GLY A 4 19.93 8.81 -4.89
CA GLY A 4 21.22 8.51 -5.52
C GLY A 4 21.31 7.06 -6.02
N ASP A 5 22.38 6.74 -6.74
CA ASP A 5 22.57 5.45 -7.43
C ASP A 5 22.72 4.25 -6.48
N ASP A 6 23.02 4.49 -5.19
CA ASP A 6 23.26 3.45 -4.17
C ASP A 6 22.04 3.17 -3.26
N VAL A 7 20.81 3.48 -3.69
CA VAL A 7 19.60 3.24 -2.89
C VAL A 7 18.81 2.04 -3.41
N ASP A 8 18.81 0.96 -2.62
CA ASP A 8 18.07 -0.26 -2.93
C ASP A 8 16.56 -0.14 -2.66
N VAL A 9 16.18 0.59 -1.60
CA VAL A 9 14.79 0.71 -1.13
C VAL A 9 14.51 2.15 -0.70
N LEU A 10 13.41 2.71 -1.22
CA LEU A 10 12.86 4.00 -0.78
C LEU A 10 11.56 3.75 -0.01
N ILE A 11 11.50 4.19 1.25
CA ILE A 11 10.28 4.20 2.05
C ILE A 11 9.78 5.64 2.10
N THR A 12 8.55 5.84 1.63
CA THR A 12 7.89 7.14 1.66
C THR A 12 6.68 7.04 2.56
N GLU A 13 6.68 7.80 3.66
CA GLU A 13 5.49 8.01 4.48
C GLU A 13 4.58 9.05 3.83
N VAL A 14 3.27 8.82 3.92
CA VAL A 14 2.24 9.77 3.52
C VAL A 14 1.50 10.19 4.78
N GLY A 15 1.73 11.43 5.22
CA GLY A 15 1.01 11.97 6.38
C GLY A 15 -0.47 12.21 6.08
N GLY A 16 -1.28 12.31 7.13
CA GLY A 16 -2.74 12.49 7.05
C GLY A 16 -3.52 11.19 7.27
N THR A 17 -4.85 11.28 7.24
CA THR A 17 -5.74 10.13 7.45
C THR A 17 -6.53 9.86 6.17
N VAL A 18 -6.70 8.59 5.82
CA VAL A 18 -7.62 8.20 4.74
C VAL A 18 -9.04 8.61 5.13
N GLY A 19 -9.74 9.26 4.19
CA GLY A 19 -11.07 9.83 4.39
C GLY A 19 -11.07 11.36 4.52
N ASP A 20 -9.93 11.96 4.90
CA ASP A 20 -9.76 13.41 4.98
C ASP A 20 -9.47 14.03 3.60
N ILE A 21 -9.84 15.29 3.36
CA ILE A 21 -9.67 15.93 2.04
C ILE A 21 -8.19 16.19 1.70
N GLU A 22 -7.35 16.31 2.71
CA GLU A 22 -5.93 16.62 2.64
C GLU A 22 -5.13 15.47 2.00
N ILE A 23 -5.58 14.22 2.15
CA ILE A 23 -4.88 13.02 1.66
C ILE A 23 -5.13 12.74 0.17
N LEU A 24 -6.25 13.24 -0.38
CA LEU A 24 -6.71 12.97 -1.74
C LEU A 24 -5.64 13.22 -2.83
N PRO A 25 -4.93 14.37 -2.87
CA PRO A 25 -3.90 14.59 -3.89
C PRO A 25 -2.74 13.61 -3.80
N PHE A 26 -2.38 13.17 -2.59
CA PHE A 26 -1.31 12.20 -2.38
C PHE A 26 -1.72 10.78 -2.80
N LEU A 27 -2.93 10.35 -2.44
CA LEU A 27 -3.45 9.05 -2.90
C LEU A 27 -3.52 8.98 -4.41
N GLU A 28 -3.88 10.09 -5.07
CA GLU A 28 -3.92 10.17 -6.52
C GLU A 28 -2.51 10.15 -7.16
N ALA A 29 -1.54 10.84 -6.56
CA ALA A 29 -0.14 10.79 -7.01
C ALA A 29 0.45 9.37 -6.89
N ILE A 30 0.19 8.69 -5.77
CA ILE A 30 0.63 7.31 -5.51
C ILE A 30 -0.04 6.32 -6.46
N ARG A 31 -1.33 6.51 -6.74
CA ARG A 31 -2.07 5.72 -7.73
C ARG A 31 -1.46 5.83 -9.13
N GLN A 32 -0.87 6.97 -9.45
CA GLN A 32 -0.19 7.22 -10.72
C GLN A 32 1.29 6.81 -10.74
N PHE A 33 1.90 6.49 -9.59
CA PHE A 33 3.33 6.16 -9.46
C PHE A 33 3.81 4.83 -10.10
N PRO A 34 2.95 3.85 -10.46
CA PRO A 34 3.40 2.67 -11.17
C PRO A 34 3.21 2.69 -12.72
N PRO A 35 3.49 3.75 -13.51
CA PRO A 35 3.44 3.63 -14.97
C PRO A 35 4.78 3.06 -15.46
N GLY A 36 4.76 1.81 -15.93
CA GLY A 36 5.90 1.18 -16.61
C GLY A 36 6.97 0.54 -15.71
N ARG A 37 6.87 0.63 -14.38
CA ARG A 37 7.71 -0.18 -13.46
C ARG A 37 7.13 -1.57 -13.30
N ARG A 38 7.99 -2.58 -13.09
CA ARG A 38 7.53 -3.93 -12.76
C ARG A 38 6.74 -3.84 -11.45
N TRP A 39 5.51 -4.32 -11.44
CA TRP A 39 4.58 -4.30 -10.30
C TRP A 39 5.12 -4.93 -9.00
N TYR A 40 6.23 -5.67 -9.08
CA TYR A 40 6.97 -6.19 -7.92
C TYR A 40 7.85 -5.14 -7.20
N GLN A 41 8.04 -3.95 -7.77
CA GLN A 41 8.98 -2.94 -7.25
C GLN A 41 8.32 -1.89 -6.34
N VAL A 42 7.01 -2.00 -6.09
CA VAL A 42 6.26 -1.05 -5.25
C VAL A 42 5.38 -1.81 -4.28
N CYS A 43 5.46 -1.45 -2.99
CA CYS A 43 4.62 -1.99 -1.92
C CYS A 43 3.83 -0.83 -1.29
N TYR A 44 2.54 -1.06 -1.03
CA TYR A 44 1.68 -0.11 -0.33
C TYR A 44 1.32 -0.69 1.03
N VAL A 45 1.61 0.06 2.09
CA VAL A 45 1.31 -0.33 3.48
C VAL A 45 0.30 0.68 4.03
N HIS A 46 -0.85 0.17 4.49
CA HIS A 46 -1.89 0.99 5.11
C HIS A 46 -1.98 0.67 6.59
N VAL A 47 -1.75 1.66 7.44
CA VAL A 47 -1.76 1.50 8.89
C VAL A 47 -3.14 1.92 9.41
N THR A 48 -3.76 1.07 10.22
CA THR A 48 -5.06 1.36 10.84
C THR A 48 -5.03 1.06 12.33
N LEU A 49 -5.82 1.81 13.10
CA LEU A 49 -6.07 1.52 14.50
C LEU A 49 -7.21 0.50 14.62
N VAL A 50 -6.95 -0.60 15.33
CA VAL A 50 -7.98 -1.58 15.72
C VAL A 50 -8.28 -1.40 17.20
N PRO A 51 -9.30 -0.59 17.56
CA PRO A 51 -9.58 -0.28 18.95
C PRO A 51 -10.05 -1.51 19.72
N PHE A 52 -9.56 -1.66 20.95
CA PHE A 52 -10.03 -2.64 21.92
C PHE A 52 -11.08 -1.99 22.83
N ILE A 53 -12.25 -2.62 22.96
CA ILE A 53 -13.35 -2.11 23.79
C ILE A 53 -13.41 -2.94 25.08
N ALA A 54 -12.87 -2.37 26.16
CA ALA A 54 -12.73 -3.09 27.43
C ALA A 54 -14.04 -3.67 27.98
N PRO A 55 -15.21 -2.98 27.94
CA PRO A 55 -16.47 -3.54 28.42
C PRO A 55 -16.95 -4.78 27.67
N SER A 56 -16.65 -4.92 26.39
CA SER A 56 -17.04 -6.08 25.58
C SER A 56 -15.92 -7.10 25.37
N GLY A 57 -14.69 -6.77 25.77
CA GLY A 57 -13.52 -7.65 25.67
C GLY A 57 -13.10 -7.95 24.23
N GLU A 58 -13.47 -7.11 23.26
CA GLU A 58 -13.27 -7.39 21.83
C GLU A 58 -12.51 -6.28 21.11
N HIS A 59 -11.83 -6.67 20.03
CA HIS A 59 -11.29 -5.76 19.04
C HIS A 59 -12.35 -5.42 17.99
N LYS A 60 -12.60 -4.13 17.77
CA LYS A 60 -13.53 -3.68 16.73
C LYS A 60 -12.80 -3.46 15.41
N THR A 61 -13.02 -4.35 14.45
CA THR A 61 -12.39 -4.30 13.12
C THR A 61 -13.16 -3.46 12.08
N LYS A 62 -14.39 -3.03 12.38
CA LYS A 62 -15.21 -2.19 11.48
C LYS A 62 -14.50 -0.90 11.03
N PRO A 63 -13.84 -0.11 11.93
CA PRO A 63 -13.09 1.07 11.50
C PRO A 63 -12.00 0.76 10.46
N THR A 64 -11.24 -0.32 10.65
CA THR A 64 -10.25 -0.79 9.67
C THR A 64 -10.89 -1.13 8.33
N GLN A 65 -12.02 -1.85 8.32
CA GLN A 65 -12.71 -2.22 7.09
C GLN A 65 -13.19 -0.99 6.29
N HIS A 66 -13.73 0.02 6.99
CA HIS A 66 -14.15 1.27 6.36
C HIS A 66 -12.95 2.00 5.76
N SER A 67 -11.86 2.15 6.52
CA SER A 67 -10.64 2.81 6.05
C SER A 67 -10.01 2.11 4.83
N VAL A 68 -10.02 0.77 4.80
CA VAL A 68 -9.55 -0.01 3.64
C VAL A 68 -10.45 0.19 2.42
N THR A 69 -11.76 0.38 2.62
CA THR A 69 -12.73 0.58 1.54
C THR A 69 -12.62 1.96 0.89
N GLU A 70 -12.22 2.97 1.68
CA GLU A 70 -11.98 4.34 1.22
C GLU A 70 -10.69 4.47 0.42
N LEU A 71 -9.72 3.57 0.62
CA LEU A 71 -8.60 3.44 -0.31
C LEU A 71 -9.14 3.00 -1.68
N PRO A 72 -8.69 3.60 -2.80
CA PRO A 72 -9.08 3.17 -4.14
C PRO A 72 -8.60 1.74 -4.49
N GLN A 73 -9.24 0.71 -3.93
CA GLN A 73 -8.90 -0.71 -4.09
C GLN A 73 -8.87 -1.16 -5.56
N ARG A 74 -9.63 -0.49 -6.43
CA ARG A 74 -9.89 -0.93 -7.80
C ARG A 74 -8.69 -0.81 -8.75
N ARG A 75 -7.58 -0.18 -8.35
CA ARG A 75 -6.37 -0.04 -9.20
C ARG A 75 -5.04 -0.29 -8.51
N TYR A 76 -5.02 -0.63 -7.23
CA TYR A 76 -3.80 -1.17 -6.61
C TYR A 76 -3.73 -2.66 -6.94
N PRO A 77 -2.67 -3.16 -7.60
CA PRO A 77 -2.54 -4.56 -7.94
C PRO A 77 -2.31 -5.38 -6.66
N THR A 78 -3.38 -5.70 -5.94
CA THR A 78 -3.37 -6.66 -4.85
C THR A 78 -3.31 -8.07 -5.44
N GLY A 79 -2.09 -8.50 -5.74
CA GLY A 79 -1.67 -9.90 -5.54
C GLY A 79 -2.29 -10.99 -6.40
N ARG A 80 -2.54 -10.78 -7.70
CA ARG A 80 -2.80 -11.89 -8.63
C ARG A 80 -1.97 -11.80 -9.91
N HIS A 81 -0.67 -12.05 -9.81
CA HIS A 81 0.07 -12.57 -10.95
C HIS A 81 1.13 -13.58 -10.47
N ARG A 82 1.12 -14.76 -11.11
CA ARG A 82 2.12 -15.83 -10.93
C ARG A 82 3.53 -15.25 -11.07
N VAL A 83 4.37 -15.50 -10.08
CA VAL A 83 5.82 -15.33 -10.20
C VAL A 83 6.30 -16.20 -11.38
N PRO A 84 6.95 -15.65 -12.41
CA PRO A 84 7.60 -16.46 -13.41
C PRO A 84 8.69 -17.25 -12.70
N GLN A 85 8.58 -18.59 -12.72
CA GLN A 85 9.68 -19.44 -12.28
C GLN A 85 10.89 -19.08 -13.14
N ARG A 86 11.90 -18.45 -12.53
CA ARG A 86 13.21 -18.31 -13.17
C ARG A 86 13.66 -19.73 -13.48
N ARG A 87 13.78 -20.06 -14.76
CA ARG A 87 14.53 -21.24 -15.19
C ARG A 87 15.92 -21.07 -14.58
N ALA A 88 16.29 -21.98 -13.70
CA ALA A 88 17.67 -22.11 -13.28
C ALA A 88 18.49 -22.28 -14.56
N ASP A 89 19.39 -21.34 -14.80
CA ASP A 89 20.36 -21.44 -15.88
C ASP A 89 21.12 -22.75 -15.69
N GLN A 90 21.07 -23.56 -16.73
CA GLN A 90 22.01 -24.64 -16.96
C GLN A 90 23.41 -24.02 -17.03
N ARG A 91 24.22 -24.28 -16.01
CA ARG A 91 25.68 -24.34 -16.10
C ARG A 91 26.16 -25.53 -15.30
#